data_AF-A0A8T6PH54-F1
#
_entry.id   AF-A0A8T6PH54-F1
#
_cell.length_a   1.000
_cell.length_b   1.000
_cell.length_c   1.000
_cell.angle_alpha   90.00
_cell.angle_beta   90.00
_cell.angle_gamma   90.00
#
_symmetry.space_group_name_H-M   'P 1'
#
loop_
_entity.id
_entity.type
_entity.pdbx_description
1 polymer ?
#
loop_
_entity_poly.entity_id
_entity_poly.type
_entity_poly.pdbx_seq_one_letter_code
_entity_poly.pdbx_strand_id
1 'polypeptide(L)'
;MADFIPGLELNRRFYHDTIRPLLDQYLPGLAHDAALIGSGSDILGFDTPRSTDHDWGPRAYLFLNEADFRDHANEIMERLRYDLPRQFRDDSPR
;
A
#
# COMPACT_ATOMS: atom_id res chain seq x y z
N MET A 1 -3.91 -21.35 -6.78
CA MET A 1 -2.80 -21.25 -5.81
C MET A 1 -2.06 -19.99 -6.19
N ALA A 2 -2.06 -18.95 -5.37
CA ALA A 2 -1.16 -17.83 -5.61
C ALA A 2 0.27 -18.28 -5.29
N ASP A 3 1.17 -18.07 -6.25
CA ASP A 3 2.60 -18.15 -6.00
C ASP A 3 3.00 -17.02 -5.03
N PHE A 4 3.98 -17.29 -4.18
CA PHE A 4 4.53 -16.30 -3.25
C PHE A 4 5.00 -15.04 -4.00
N ILE A 5 4.62 -13.88 -3.49
CA ILE A 5 5.04 -12.58 -4.00
C ILE A 5 5.88 -11.91 -2.91
N PRO A 6 7.13 -11.50 -3.20
CA PRO A 6 7.93 -10.72 -2.27
C PRO A 6 7.22 -9.42 -1.87
N GLY A 7 7.29 -9.03 -0.61
CA GLY A 7 6.52 -7.91 -0.06
C GLY A 7 6.84 -6.58 -0.74
N LEU A 8 8.08 -6.32 -1.13
CA LEU A 8 8.42 -5.15 -1.95
C LEU A 8 7.60 -5.10 -3.25
N GLU A 9 7.42 -6.24 -3.92
CA GLU A 9 6.67 -6.33 -5.16
C GLU A 9 5.16 -6.29 -4.91
N LEU A 10 4.66 -6.95 -3.86
CA LEU A 10 3.27 -6.87 -3.43
C LEU A 10 2.86 -5.41 -3.19
N ASN A 11 3.65 -4.67 -2.40
CA ASN A 11 3.34 -3.30 -2.01
C ASN A 11 3.51 -2.31 -3.15
N ARG A 12 4.50 -2.52 -4.04
CA ARG A 12 4.60 -1.75 -5.29
C ARG A 12 3.34 -1.88 -6.13
N ARG A 13 2.86 -3.11 -6.33
CA ARG A 13 1.62 -3.37 -7.08
C ARG A 13 0.41 -2.80 -6.38
N PHE A 14 0.32 -2.93 -5.06
CA PHE A 14 -0.78 -2.36 -4.29
C PHE A 14 -0.90 -0.84 -4.47
N TYR A 15 0.23 -0.14 -4.43
CA TYR A 15 0.25 1.28 -4.70
C TYR A 15 -0.18 1.61 -6.14
N HIS A 16 0.45 0.99 -7.15
CA HIS A 16 0.18 1.32 -8.55
C HIS A 16 -1.20 0.89 -9.06
N ASP A 17 -1.68 -0.28 -8.63
CA ASP A 17 -2.92 -0.87 -9.12
C ASP A 17 -4.14 -0.35 -8.34
N THR A 18 -3.94 0.12 -7.11
CA THR A 18 -5.06 0.46 -6.21
C THR A 18 -4.99 1.89 -5.67
N ILE A 19 -3.96 2.21 -4.88
CA ILE A 19 -3.91 3.50 -4.17
C ILE A 19 -3.82 4.66 -5.16
N ARG A 20 -2.89 4.58 -6.12
CA ARG A 20 -2.61 5.67 -7.05
C ARG A 20 -3.82 6.00 -7.94
N PRO A 21 -4.52 5.03 -8.55
CA PRO A 21 -5.75 5.31 -9.29
C PRO A 21 -6.85 5.99 -8.45
N LEU A 22 -7.02 5.58 -7.19
CA LEU A 22 -8.00 6.21 -6.29
C LEU A 22 -7.62 7.68 -6.00
N LEU A 23 -6.34 7.95 -5.74
CA LEU A 23 -5.87 9.32 -5.54
C LEU A 23 -6.03 10.16 -6.81
N ASP A 24 -5.68 9.63 -7.98
CA ASP A 24 -5.84 10.34 -9.26
C ASP A 24 -7.31 10.62 -9.59
N GLN A 25 -8.23 9.77 -9.14
CA GLN A 25 -9.68 9.96 -9.33
C GLN A 25 -10.25 11.07 -8.44
N TYR A 26 -9.87 11.12 -7.16
CA TYR A 26 -10.47 12.03 -6.19
C TYR A 26 -9.71 13.34 -6.00
N LEU A 27 -8.39 13.31 -6.13
CA LEU A 27 -7.48 14.44 -5.94
C LEU A 27 -6.46 14.48 -7.10
N PRO A 28 -6.92 14.76 -8.32
CA PRO A 28 -6.06 14.76 -9.51
C PRO A 28 -4.92 15.77 -9.35
N GLY A 29 -3.69 15.29 -9.52
CA GLY A 29 -2.49 16.13 -9.42
C GLY A 29 -1.95 16.35 -8.01
N LEU A 30 -2.49 15.65 -6.99
CA LEU A 30 -1.95 15.66 -5.63
C LEU A 30 -0.49 15.21 -5.64
N ALA A 31 0.41 16.12 -5.28
CA ALA A 31 1.83 15.81 -5.15
C ALA A 31 2.07 14.97 -3.90
N HIS A 32 2.58 13.75 -4.08
CA HIS A 32 2.86 12.84 -2.98
C HIS A 32 3.97 11.85 -3.34
N ASP A 33 4.67 11.38 -2.32
CA ASP A 33 5.53 10.21 -2.40
C ASP A 33 4.87 9.02 -1.69
N ALA A 34 5.24 7.80 -2.08
CA ALA A 34 4.78 6.59 -1.44
C ALA A 34 5.96 5.65 -1.15
N ALA A 35 5.96 5.03 0.02
CA ALA A 35 7.02 4.09 0.40
C ALA A 35 6.53 2.94 1.27
N LEU A 36 7.28 1.84 1.23
CA LEU A 36 7.25 0.80 2.25
C LEU A 36 8.36 1.07 3.25
N ILE A 37 8.04 1.22 4.54
CA ILE A 37 9.00 1.59 5.59
C ILE A 37 8.87 0.64 6.78
N GLY A 38 10.01 0.33 7.41
CA GLY A 38 10.12 -0.56 8.57
C GLY A 38 11.38 -1.44 8.48
N SER A 39 11.44 -2.48 9.30
CA SER A 39 12.60 -3.38 9.42
C SER A 39 12.31 -4.85 9.03
N GLY A 40 11.14 -5.13 8.48
CA GLY A 40 10.69 -6.47 8.14
C GLY A 40 11.50 -7.12 7.02
N SER A 41 11.49 -8.46 6.95
CA SER A 41 12.16 -9.21 5.87
C SER A 41 11.62 -8.85 4.49
N ASP A 42 10.35 -8.45 4.44
CA ASP A 42 9.62 -8.02 3.26
C ASP A 42 10.04 -6.62 2.77
N ILE A 43 10.72 -5.85 3.63
CA ILE A 43 11.34 -4.56 3.32
C ILE A 43 12.79 -4.74 2.91
N LEU A 44 13.52 -5.60 3.63
CA LEU A 44 14.93 -5.87 3.37
C LEU A 44 15.17 -6.77 2.15
N GLY A 45 14.10 -7.36 1.58
CA GLY A 45 14.18 -8.25 0.43
C GLY A 45 14.63 -9.67 0.76
N PHE A 46 14.42 -10.11 2.01
CA PHE A 46 14.76 -11.45 2.49
C PHE A 46 13.53 -12.30 2.81
N ASP A 47 12.33 -11.84 2.42
CA ASP A 47 11.11 -12.56 2.69
C ASP A 47 11.00 -13.83 1.82
N THR A 48 10.39 -14.83 2.43
CA THR A 48 10.15 -16.14 1.83
C THR A 48 8.67 -16.46 1.96
N PRO A 49 8.16 -17.53 1.32
CA PRO A 49 6.78 -17.96 1.54
C PRO A 49 6.43 -18.18 3.01
N ARG A 50 7.40 -18.55 3.86
CA ARG A 50 7.16 -18.71 5.30
C ARG A 50 6.95 -17.36 6.01
N SER A 51 7.58 -16.29 5.52
CA SER A 51 7.51 -14.95 6.13
C SER A 51 6.10 -14.34 6.05
N THR A 52 5.16 -14.93 5.30
CA THR A 52 3.81 -14.41 5.19
C THR A 52 2.96 -14.63 6.45
N ASP A 53 3.48 -15.35 7.46
CA ASP A 53 2.80 -15.63 8.72
C ASP A 53 2.90 -14.48 9.76
N HIS A 54 3.71 -13.44 9.50
CA HIS A 54 3.80 -12.23 10.33
C HIS A 54 4.18 -11.00 9.51
N ASP A 55 3.59 -9.84 9.82
CA ASP A 55 3.94 -8.52 9.27
C ASP A 55 4.04 -8.42 7.74
N TRP A 56 3.36 -9.33 7.03
CA TRP A 56 3.29 -9.39 5.57
C TRP A 56 1.89 -9.05 5.09
N GLY A 57 1.80 -8.27 4.02
CA GLY A 57 0.55 -7.84 3.41
C GLY A 57 0.64 -6.47 2.74
N PRO A 58 -0.39 -6.08 1.96
CA PRO A 58 -0.45 -4.84 1.23
C PRO A 58 -0.56 -3.63 2.17
N ARG A 59 0.38 -2.68 2.05
CA ARG A 59 0.49 -1.45 2.81
C ARG A 59 1.39 -0.43 2.09
N ALA A 60 1.15 0.85 2.36
CA ALA A 60 2.02 1.93 1.92
C ALA A 60 1.91 3.10 2.89
N TYR A 61 3.01 3.84 3.03
CA TYR A 61 3.01 5.17 3.62
C TYR A 61 2.88 6.19 2.51
N LEU A 62 1.99 7.16 2.67
CA LEU A 62 1.86 8.32 1.78
C LEU A 62 2.46 9.55 2.47
N PHE A 63 3.30 10.26 1.74
CA PHE A 63 3.95 11.48 2.19
C PHE A 63 3.40 12.66 1.39
N LEU A 64 2.83 13.61 2.10
CA LEU A 64 2.27 14.84 1.55
C LEU A 64 3.10 16.02 2.04
N ASN A 65 3.09 17.11 1.29
CA ASN A 65 3.53 18.39 1.86
C ASN A 65 2.56 18.81 2.97
N GLU A 66 3.00 19.73 3.84
CA GLU A 66 2.24 20.10 5.04
C GLU A 66 0.85 20.70 4.73
N ALA A 67 0.74 21.49 3.65
CA ALA A 67 -0.52 22.10 3.24
C ALA A 67 -1.52 21.02 2.79
N ASP A 68 -1.11 20.17 1.86
CA ASP A 68 -1.94 19.07 1.36
C ASP A 68 -2.30 18.07 2.47
N PHE A 69 -1.39 17.82 3.41
CA PHE A 69 -1.70 16.99 4.57
C PHE A 69 -2.81 17.61 5.42
N ARG A 70 -2.71 18.90 5.74
CA ARG A 70 -3.71 19.61 6.54
C ARG A 70 -5.08 19.62 5.85
N ASP A 71 -5.08 19.82 4.54
CA ASP A 71 -6.30 20.05 3.77
C ASP A 71 -6.97 18.73 3.34
N HIS A 72 -6.19 17.67 3.08
CA HIS A 72 -6.69 16.45 2.43
C HIS A 72 -6.48 15.15 3.21
N ALA A 73 -5.65 15.08 4.27
CA ALA A 73 -5.32 13.80 4.90
C ALA A 73 -6.56 13.03 5.40
N ASN A 74 -7.54 13.72 5.99
CA ASN A 74 -8.77 13.08 6.47
C ASN A 74 -9.60 12.52 5.31
N GLU A 75 -9.79 13.29 4.23
CA GLU A 75 -10.53 12.84 3.05
C GLU A 75 -9.83 11.65 2.39
N ILE A 76 -8.51 11.70 2.25
CA ILE A 76 -7.71 10.58 1.70
C ILE A 76 -7.92 9.32 2.54
N MET A 77 -7.80 9.42 3.87
CA MET A 77 -7.97 8.29 4.77
C MET A 77 -9.39 7.70 4.70
N GLU A 78 -10.42 8.56 4.63
CA GLU A 78 -11.80 8.10 4.46
C GLU A 78 -12.00 7.39 3.12
N ARG A 79 -11.55 7.99 2.02
CA ARG A 79 -11.67 7.39 0.68
C ARG A 79 -10.96 6.06 0.59
N LEU A 80 -9.71 5.97 1.05
CA LEU A 80 -8.99 4.71 1.09
C LEU A 80 -9.71 3.66 1.95
N ARG A 81 -10.28 4.05 3.09
CA ARG A 81 -11.03 3.11 3.93
C ARG A 81 -12.27 2.53 3.24
N TYR A 82 -12.97 3.32 2.43
CA TYR A 82 -14.21 2.91 1.78
C TYR A 82 -13.98 2.24 0.42
N ASP A 83 -13.01 2.71 -0.34
CA ASP A 83 -12.83 2.33 -1.75
C ASP A 83 -11.71 1.31 -1.97
N LEU A 84 -10.83 1.09 -0.98
CA LEU A 84 -9.88 -0.01 -1.07
C LEU A 84 -10.62 -1.35 -1.14
N PRO A 85 -10.16 -2.27 -2.00
CA PRO A 85 -10.76 -3.58 -2.10
C PRO A 85 -10.55 -4.34 -0.78
N ARG A 86 -11.53 -5.16 -0.41
CA ARG A 86 -11.44 -5.99 0.81
C ARG A 86 -10.33 -7.03 0.76
N GLN A 87 -9.87 -7.37 -0.43
CA GLN A 87 -8.78 -8.30 -0.71
C GLN A 87 -7.97 -7.74 -1.88
N PHE A 88 -6.65 -7.79 -1.80
CA PHE A 88 -5.79 -7.37 -2.89
C PHE A 88 -5.04 -8.59 -3.44
N ARG A 89 -5.64 -9.22 -4.47
CA ARG A 89 -5.21 -10.51 -5.02
C ARG A 89 -5.44 -11.66 -4.01
N ASP A 90 -5.01 -12.88 -4.33
CA ASP A 90 -5.04 -14.05 -3.42
C ASP A 90 -3.93 -13.92 -2.34
N ASP A 91 -3.90 -12.78 -1.63
CA ASP A 91 -2.92 -12.44 -0.59
C ASP A 91 -3.29 -13.00 0.79
N SER A 92 -4.21 -13.97 0.86
CA SER A 92 -4.54 -14.61 2.13
C SER A 92 -3.35 -15.47 2.61
N PRO A 93 -2.78 -15.17 3.79
CA PRO A 93 -1.88 -16.12 4.43
C PRO A 93 -2.68 -17.38 4.72
N ARG A 94 -2.12 -18.54 4.37
CA ARG A 94 -2.71 -19.83 4.74
C ARG A 94 -2.57 -20.10 6.23
#